data_AF-A0AAD4EYT3-F1
#
_entry.id   AF-A0AAD4EYT3-F1
#
_cell.length_a   1.000
_cell.length_b   1.000
_cell.length_c   1.000
_cell.angle_alpha   90.00
_cell.angle_beta   90.00
_cell.angle_gamma   90.00
#
_symmetry.space_group_name_H-M   'P 1'
#
loop_
_entity.id
_entity.type
_entity.pdbx_description
1 polymer ?
#
loop_
_entity_poly.entity_id
_entity_poly.type
_entity_poly.pdbx_seq_one_letter_code
_entity_poly.pdbx_strand_id
1 'polypeptide(L)'
;MIQHNQPRRGPSRWHFDIDKHLNPFFPPSALHHLPSPVAHFLGYRTHAPQHPLGNLAMIFWAVVGIFASLAIIGAVALHVPSFQSIGVPTIIGSFGAAAVLDFYAIESPLAQPRNAILGQVVSAFTGICICKLFALSPHFESVRWLGGSLACACATALMALTGTVHPPAGATALMAVLDPVVSELGWFLFLPLLLGCFLMLGVALLVNNVQRRFPYYWWSPAETGVYWRGEIETEPKEKGGPGEKRGHSIEKGKEEEEESSGSSSSGDLEAGGELARMVSVLSGREGRL
;
A
#
# COMPACT_ATOMS: atom_id res chain seq x y z
N MET A 1 42.23 6.55 11.45
CA MET A 1 42.09 5.12 11.06
C MET A 1 40.83 5.02 10.20
N ILE A 2 40.99 5.03 8.87
CA ILE A 2 39.87 5.08 7.91
C ILE A 2 39.27 3.67 7.86
N GLN A 3 38.09 3.46 8.46
CA GLN A 3 37.35 2.22 8.26
C GLN A 3 36.88 2.16 6.81
N HIS A 4 37.54 1.34 6.00
CA HIS A 4 37.03 0.89 4.72
C HIS A 4 35.66 0.21 4.97
N ASN A 5 34.58 0.86 4.56
CA ASN A 5 33.25 0.27 4.53
C ASN A 5 33.26 -0.86 3.47
N GLN A 6 33.61 -2.07 3.91
CA GLN A 6 33.58 -3.26 3.08
C GLN A 6 32.13 -3.44 2.56
N PRO A 7 31.91 -3.70 1.26
CA PRO A 7 30.57 -3.92 0.75
C PRO A 7 29.97 -5.12 1.48
N ARG A 8 28.87 -4.88 2.22
CA ARG A 8 28.14 -5.89 3.01
C ARG A 8 27.90 -7.14 2.15
N ARG A 9 28.61 -8.24 2.41
CA ARG A 9 28.39 -9.55 1.74
C ARG A 9 27.29 -10.29 2.49
N GLY A 10 26.17 -10.64 1.85
CA GLY A 10 25.09 -11.44 2.45
C GLY A 10 23.67 -11.11 1.94
N PRO A 11 22.63 -11.74 2.51
CA PRO A 11 21.22 -11.52 2.15
C PRO A 11 20.75 -10.06 2.25
N SER A 12 21.47 -9.23 3.01
CA SER A 12 21.22 -7.79 3.12
C SER A 12 21.37 -6.99 1.81
N ARG A 13 21.96 -7.58 0.74
CA ARG A 13 21.95 -6.97 -0.60
C ARG A 13 20.72 -7.34 -1.44
N TRP A 14 19.95 -8.35 -1.04
CA TRP A 14 18.79 -8.81 -1.80
C TRP A 14 17.61 -7.87 -1.54
N HIS A 15 17.61 -6.76 -2.26
CA HIS A 15 16.52 -5.80 -2.25
C HIS A 15 15.97 -5.69 -3.66
N PHE A 16 14.82 -6.33 -3.87
CA PHE A 16 14.06 -6.21 -5.09
C PHE A 16 12.93 -5.21 -4.86
N ASP A 17 12.95 -4.15 -5.66
CA ASP A 17 11.91 -3.14 -5.67
C ASP A 17 11.44 -2.95 -7.11
N ILE A 18 10.21 -3.41 -7.37
CA ILE A 18 9.59 -3.34 -8.68
C ILE A 18 9.25 -1.90 -9.07
N ASP A 19 9.03 -1.00 -8.09
CA ASP A 19 8.62 0.38 -8.34
C ASP A 19 9.73 1.18 -9.02
N LYS A 20 11.00 0.85 -8.77
CA LYS A 20 12.15 1.44 -9.50
C LYS A 20 12.08 1.22 -11.01
N HIS A 21 11.47 0.10 -11.42
CA HIS A 21 11.36 -0.27 -12.82
C HIS A 21 10.04 0.18 -13.42
N LEU A 22 8.96 0.20 -12.62
CA LEU A 22 7.63 0.55 -13.10
C LEU A 22 7.36 2.06 -13.09
N ASN A 23 7.69 2.76 -12.00
CA ASN A 23 7.33 4.17 -11.80
C ASN A 23 7.77 5.13 -12.91
N PRO A 24 8.94 4.95 -13.57
CA PRO A 24 9.32 5.79 -14.70
C PRO A 24 8.28 5.76 -15.83
N PHE A 25 7.67 4.60 -16.09
CA PHE A 25 6.73 4.38 -17.18
C PHE A 25 5.27 4.72 -16.84
N PHE A 26 4.91 4.86 -15.57
CA PHE A 26 3.54 5.25 -15.21
C PHE A 26 3.37 6.77 -15.37
N PRO A 27 2.29 7.24 -16.02
CA PRO A 27 2.06 8.67 -16.21
C PRO A 27 1.89 9.38 -14.86
N PRO A 28 2.31 10.66 -14.76
CA PRO A 28 2.11 11.43 -13.55
C PRO A 28 0.61 11.60 -13.25
N SER A 29 0.29 11.81 -11.97
CA SER A 29 -1.09 12.00 -11.52
C SER A 29 -1.76 13.19 -12.23
N ALA A 30 -2.79 12.88 -13.04
CA ALA A 30 -3.62 13.87 -13.73
C ALA A 30 -4.73 14.46 -12.84
N LEU A 31 -4.74 14.15 -11.52
CA LEU A 31 -5.81 14.57 -10.60
C LEU A 31 -5.95 16.09 -10.50
N HIS A 32 -4.88 16.83 -10.77
CA HIS A 32 -4.87 18.29 -10.76
C HIS A 32 -5.67 18.92 -11.92
N HIS A 33 -6.01 18.16 -12.96
CA HIS A 33 -6.85 18.63 -14.07
C HIS A 33 -8.36 18.42 -13.82
N LEU A 34 -8.73 17.65 -12.80
CA LEU A 34 -10.13 17.36 -12.50
C LEU A 34 -10.80 18.54 -11.77
N PRO A 35 -12.13 18.71 -11.92
CA PRO A 35 -12.86 19.71 -11.15
C PRO A 35 -12.69 19.46 -9.65
N SER A 36 -12.52 20.54 -8.88
CA SER A 36 -12.21 20.53 -7.44
C SER A 36 -13.02 19.52 -6.61
N PRO A 37 -14.36 19.37 -6.73
CA PRO A 37 -15.08 18.39 -5.92
C PRO A 37 -14.65 16.95 -6.22
N VAL A 38 -14.40 16.61 -7.50
CA VAL A 38 -13.98 15.26 -7.88
C VAL A 38 -12.53 15.01 -7.45
N ALA A 39 -11.65 15.98 -7.66
CA ALA A 39 -10.25 15.89 -7.25
C ALA A 39 -10.13 15.69 -5.71
N HIS A 40 -10.97 16.38 -4.93
CA HIS A 40 -11.02 16.25 -3.48
C HIS A 40 -11.35 14.82 -3.02
N PHE A 41 -12.40 14.21 -3.58
CA PHE A 41 -12.79 12.83 -3.24
C PHE A 41 -11.81 11.78 -3.77
N LEU A 42 -10.95 12.13 -4.73
CA LEU A 42 -9.86 11.28 -5.23
C LEU A 42 -8.54 11.50 -4.46
N GLY A 43 -8.58 12.22 -3.34
CA GLY A 43 -7.43 12.42 -2.44
C GLY A 43 -6.50 13.58 -2.82
N TYR A 44 -6.80 14.32 -3.88
CA TYR A 44 -6.06 15.53 -4.24
C TYR A 44 -6.47 16.68 -3.32
N ARG A 45 -5.51 17.19 -2.56
CA ARG A 45 -5.69 18.34 -1.67
C ARG A 45 -4.62 19.38 -1.95
N THR A 46 -5.04 20.63 -2.19
CA THR A 46 -4.15 21.79 -2.31
C THR A 46 -3.59 22.23 -0.95
N HIS A 47 -4.34 21.99 0.13
CA HIS A 47 -3.92 22.30 1.49
C HIS A 47 -4.02 21.06 2.39
N ALA A 48 -2.97 20.80 3.17
CA ALA A 48 -3.01 19.78 4.20
C ALA A 48 -4.02 20.17 5.29
N PRO A 49 -4.81 19.22 5.83
CA PRO A 49 -5.67 19.51 6.98
C PRO A 49 -4.80 19.97 8.16
N GLN A 50 -5.13 21.15 8.71
CA GLN A 50 -4.28 21.85 9.69
C GLN A 50 -4.35 21.24 11.11
N HIS A 51 -5.32 20.35 11.38
CA HIS A 51 -5.49 19.72 12.68
C HIS A 51 -5.75 18.22 12.55
N PRO A 52 -5.01 17.36 13.28
CA PRO A 52 -5.30 15.94 13.34
C PRO A 52 -6.65 15.71 14.00
N LEU A 53 -7.46 14.80 13.44
CA LEU A 53 -8.75 14.45 14.04
C LEU A 53 -8.54 13.72 15.37
N GLY A 54 -9.42 13.99 16.33
CA GLY A 54 -9.44 13.22 17.58
C GLY A 54 -9.83 11.76 17.35
N ASN A 55 -9.33 10.86 18.20
CA ASN A 55 -9.54 9.41 18.08
C ASN A 55 -11.02 9.01 17.99
N LEU A 56 -11.91 9.68 18.72
CA LEU A 56 -13.35 9.35 18.68
C LEU A 56 -13.98 9.66 17.32
N ALA A 57 -13.61 10.78 16.69
CA ALA A 57 -14.05 11.09 15.33
C ALA A 57 -13.46 10.06 14.34
N MET A 58 -12.22 9.59 14.59
CA MET A 58 -11.62 8.54 13.78
C MET A 58 -12.39 7.21 13.90
N ILE A 59 -12.73 6.80 15.12
CA ILE A 59 -13.50 5.58 15.36
C ILE A 59 -14.90 5.70 14.76
N PHE A 60 -15.57 6.84 14.93
CA PHE A 60 -16.92 7.08 14.40
C PHE A 60 -16.97 6.87 12.87
N TRP A 61 -16.12 7.56 12.12
CA TRP A 61 -16.08 7.43 10.66
C TRP A 61 -15.65 6.03 10.21
N ALA A 62 -14.78 5.35 10.98
CA ALA A 62 -14.43 3.97 10.69
C ALA A 62 -15.64 3.04 10.82
N VAL A 63 -16.42 3.18 11.90
CA VAL A 63 -17.67 2.40 12.10
C VAL A 63 -18.66 2.64 10.96
N VAL A 64 -18.88 3.91 10.60
CA VAL A 64 -19.80 4.29 9.50
C VAL A 64 -19.32 3.69 8.17
N GLY A 65 -18.03 3.81 7.84
CA GLY A 65 -17.47 3.32 6.60
C GLY A 65 -17.45 1.79 6.49
N ILE A 66 -17.04 1.09 7.55
CA ILE A 66 -17.04 -0.38 7.61
C ILE A 66 -18.47 -0.90 7.46
N PHE A 67 -19.42 -0.35 8.21
CA PHE A 67 -20.82 -0.77 8.11
C PHE A 67 -21.38 -0.53 6.70
N ALA A 68 -21.21 0.69 6.17
CA ALA A 68 -21.75 1.05 4.86
C ALA A 68 -21.15 0.18 3.74
N SER A 69 -19.83 0.00 3.73
CA SER A 69 -19.16 -0.79 2.69
C SER A 69 -19.55 -2.27 2.71
N LEU A 70 -19.52 -2.91 3.88
CA LEU A 70 -19.90 -4.32 4.01
C LEU A 70 -21.40 -4.53 3.74
N ALA A 71 -22.25 -3.59 4.16
CA ALA A 71 -23.68 -3.64 3.86
C ALA A 71 -23.95 -3.49 2.36
N ILE A 72 -23.24 -2.60 1.66
CA ILE A 72 -23.37 -2.44 0.20
C ILE A 72 -22.89 -3.69 -0.53
N ILE A 73 -21.74 -4.25 -0.15
CA ILE A 73 -21.22 -5.49 -0.74
C ILE A 73 -22.20 -6.64 -0.52
N GLY A 74 -22.70 -6.81 0.71
CA GLY A 74 -23.69 -7.83 1.04
C GLY A 74 -25.01 -7.63 0.31
N ALA A 75 -25.49 -6.39 0.18
CA ALA A 75 -26.70 -6.06 -0.56
C ALA A 75 -26.55 -6.40 -2.05
N VAL A 76 -25.41 -6.08 -2.66
CA VAL A 76 -25.12 -6.44 -4.05
C VAL A 76 -25.06 -7.96 -4.22
N ALA A 77 -24.39 -8.68 -3.32
CA ALA A 77 -24.35 -10.14 -3.33
C ALA A 77 -25.76 -10.76 -3.24
N LEU A 78 -26.65 -10.17 -2.43
CA LEU A 78 -28.02 -10.65 -2.23
C LEU A 78 -29.00 -10.22 -3.31
N HIS A 79 -28.76 -9.16 -4.09
CA HIS A 79 -29.75 -8.63 -5.04
C HIS A 79 -29.37 -8.81 -6.51
N VAL A 80 -28.15 -9.28 -6.81
CA VAL A 80 -27.74 -9.62 -8.17
C VAL A 80 -28.16 -11.08 -8.47
N PRO A 81 -29.13 -11.33 -9.38
CA PRO A 81 -29.65 -12.68 -9.61
C PRO A 81 -28.59 -13.68 -10.06
N SER A 82 -27.63 -13.22 -10.87
CA SER A 82 -26.51 -14.05 -11.32
C SER A 82 -25.66 -14.56 -10.16
N PHE A 83 -25.46 -13.75 -9.12
CA PHE A 83 -24.68 -14.16 -7.94
C PHE A 83 -25.43 -15.18 -7.08
N GLN A 84 -26.74 -15.03 -6.94
CA GLN A 84 -27.57 -16.02 -6.27
C GLN A 84 -27.56 -17.37 -7.00
N SER A 85 -27.70 -17.34 -8.34
CA SER A 85 -27.74 -18.57 -9.14
C SER A 85 -26.45 -19.38 -9.09
N ILE A 86 -25.32 -18.72 -8.84
CA ILE A 86 -23.97 -19.32 -8.79
C ILE A 86 -23.56 -19.61 -7.33
N GLY A 87 -24.37 -19.21 -6.34
CA GLY A 87 -24.07 -19.45 -4.93
C GLY A 87 -22.92 -18.61 -4.38
N VAL A 88 -22.72 -17.39 -4.89
CA VAL A 88 -21.67 -16.48 -4.38
C VAL A 88 -21.93 -16.18 -2.88
N PRO A 89 -20.93 -16.35 -1.99
CA PRO A 89 -21.08 -16.00 -0.59
C PRO A 89 -21.47 -14.52 -0.41
N THR A 90 -22.34 -14.22 0.55
CA THR A 90 -22.81 -12.85 0.79
C THR A 90 -21.66 -11.89 1.09
N ILE A 91 -20.70 -12.32 1.92
CA ILE A 91 -19.48 -11.58 2.21
C ILE A 91 -18.33 -12.60 2.33
N ILE A 92 -17.24 -12.36 1.60
CA ILE A 92 -15.99 -13.11 1.78
C ILE A 92 -15.30 -12.55 3.02
N GLY A 93 -14.88 -13.43 3.96
CA GLY A 93 -14.30 -13.02 5.24
C GLY A 93 -13.12 -12.05 5.14
N SER A 94 -12.34 -12.10 4.04
CA SER A 94 -11.25 -11.15 3.78
C SER A 94 -11.70 -9.70 3.71
N PHE A 95 -12.92 -9.40 3.24
CA PHE A 95 -13.44 -8.03 3.20
C PHE A 95 -13.61 -7.42 4.59
N GLY A 96 -13.81 -8.22 5.65
CA GLY A 96 -13.83 -7.72 7.02
C GLY A 96 -12.48 -7.12 7.43
N ALA A 97 -11.38 -7.79 7.09
CA ALA A 97 -10.03 -7.28 7.35
C ALA A 97 -9.68 -6.08 6.44
N ALA A 98 -10.12 -6.11 5.18
CA ALA A 98 -9.94 -4.99 4.25
C ALA A 98 -10.65 -3.73 4.76
N ALA A 99 -11.87 -3.86 5.28
CA ALA A 99 -12.61 -2.73 5.82
C ALA A 99 -11.87 -2.05 6.99
N VAL A 100 -11.18 -2.80 7.86
CA VAL A 100 -10.37 -2.19 8.93
C VAL A 100 -9.21 -1.37 8.36
N LEU A 101 -8.52 -1.88 7.33
CA LEU A 101 -7.45 -1.13 6.67
C LEU A 101 -7.99 0.12 5.98
N ASP A 102 -9.06 -0.02 5.22
CA ASP A 102 -9.58 1.03 4.34
C ASP A 102 -10.32 2.15 5.08
N PHE A 103 -10.80 1.92 6.31
CA PHE A 103 -11.58 2.92 7.07
C PHE A 103 -10.96 3.35 8.40
N TYR A 104 -10.18 2.48 9.05
CA TYR A 104 -9.50 2.82 10.30
C TYR A 104 -8.02 3.14 10.07
N ALA A 105 -7.27 2.27 9.38
CA ALA A 105 -5.84 2.43 9.13
C ALA A 105 -5.52 3.08 7.77
N ILE A 106 -6.23 4.16 7.43
CA ILE A 106 -6.22 4.80 6.10
C ILE A 106 -4.85 5.35 5.67
N GLU A 107 -3.96 5.62 6.63
CA GLU A 107 -2.61 6.12 6.42
C GLU A 107 -1.63 5.00 6.06
N SER A 108 -2.05 3.74 6.26
CA SER A 108 -1.24 2.58 5.95
C SER A 108 -0.98 2.51 4.44
N PRO A 109 0.27 2.27 4.01
CA PRO A 109 0.56 1.99 2.60
C PRO A 109 -0.19 0.75 2.09
N LEU A 110 -0.56 -0.17 2.98
CA LEU A 110 -1.28 -1.41 2.66
C LEU A 110 -2.77 -1.19 2.34
N ALA A 111 -3.33 -0.04 2.73
CA ALA A 111 -4.70 0.38 2.47
C ALA A 111 -4.84 1.18 1.16
N GLN A 112 -3.73 1.49 0.48
CA GLN A 112 -3.79 2.34 -0.72
C GLN A 112 -4.37 1.56 -1.91
N PRO A 113 -5.04 2.24 -2.87
CA PRO A 113 -5.86 1.60 -3.90
C PRO A 113 -5.12 0.56 -4.75
N ARG A 114 -3.85 0.82 -5.10
CA ARG A 114 -3.01 -0.15 -5.83
C ARG A 114 -2.93 -1.47 -5.09
N ASN A 115 -2.66 -1.45 -3.79
CA ASN A 115 -2.48 -2.66 -3.00
C ASN A 115 -3.83 -3.38 -2.82
N ALA A 116 -4.88 -2.63 -2.48
CA ALA A 116 -6.22 -3.19 -2.30
C ALA A 116 -6.73 -3.93 -3.55
N ILE A 117 -6.56 -3.34 -4.74
CA ILE A 117 -7.05 -3.93 -5.99
C ILE A 117 -6.08 -4.99 -6.51
N LEU A 118 -4.81 -4.66 -6.73
CA LEU A 118 -3.87 -5.60 -7.37
C LEU A 118 -3.52 -6.76 -6.44
N GLY A 119 -3.45 -6.52 -5.12
CA GLY A 119 -3.24 -7.59 -4.16
C GLY A 119 -4.35 -8.65 -4.23
N GLN A 120 -5.60 -8.21 -4.39
CA GLN A 120 -6.76 -9.10 -4.57
C GLN A 120 -6.71 -9.85 -5.90
N VAL A 121 -6.31 -9.20 -6.99
CA VAL A 121 -6.09 -9.87 -8.29
C VAL A 121 -5.03 -10.96 -8.20
N VAL A 122 -3.86 -10.64 -7.65
CA VAL A 122 -2.73 -11.58 -7.50
C VAL A 122 -3.13 -12.76 -6.61
N SER A 123 -3.84 -12.47 -5.51
CA SER A 123 -4.25 -13.49 -4.54
C SER A 123 -5.35 -14.40 -5.08
N ALA A 124 -6.36 -13.85 -5.76
CA ALA A 124 -7.39 -14.64 -6.43
C ALA A 124 -6.78 -15.57 -7.48
N PHE A 125 -5.92 -15.02 -8.35
CA PHE A 125 -5.21 -15.81 -9.37
C PHE A 125 -4.46 -16.98 -8.74
N THR A 126 -3.65 -16.69 -7.72
CA THR A 126 -2.78 -17.68 -7.06
C THR A 126 -3.60 -18.74 -6.32
N GLY A 127 -4.63 -18.32 -5.59
CA GLY A 127 -5.54 -19.22 -4.88
C GLY A 127 -6.29 -20.17 -5.80
N ILE A 128 -6.84 -19.67 -6.92
CA ILE A 128 -7.53 -20.50 -7.91
C ILE A 128 -6.58 -21.49 -8.58
N CYS A 129 -5.37 -21.05 -8.96
CA CYS A 129 -4.35 -21.92 -9.54
C CYS A 129 -3.99 -23.07 -8.59
N ILE A 130 -3.75 -22.78 -7.31
CA ILE A 130 -3.39 -23.80 -6.31
C ILE A 130 -4.58 -24.71 -6.01
N CYS A 131 -5.79 -24.16 -5.88
CA CYS A 131 -7.00 -24.96 -5.70
C CYS A 131 -7.17 -25.96 -6.86
N LYS A 132 -7.05 -25.51 -8.10
CA LYS A 132 -7.18 -26.35 -9.29
C LYS A 132 -6.07 -27.39 -9.39
N LEU A 133 -4.84 -27.04 -9.04
CA LEU A 133 -3.72 -27.97 -9.01
C LEU A 133 -3.95 -29.08 -7.99
N PHE A 134 -4.38 -28.74 -6.77
CA PHE A 134 -4.64 -29.70 -5.71
C PHE A 134 -5.87 -30.57 -5.99
N ALA A 135 -6.89 -30.02 -6.65
CA ALA A 135 -8.09 -30.76 -7.09
C ALA A 135 -7.80 -31.88 -8.10
N LEU A 136 -6.61 -31.93 -8.71
CA LEU A 136 -6.19 -33.07 -9.54
C LEU A 136 -5.89 -34.33 -8.73
N SER A 137 -5.64 -34.19 -7.41
CA SER A 137 -5.38 -35.31 -6.52
C SER A 137 -6.69 -35.87 -5.96
N PRO A 138 -6.89 -37.20 -5.93
CA PRO A 138 -8.05 -37.81 -5.28
C PRO A 138 -8.06 -37.59 -3.76
N HIS A 139 -6.94 -37.17 -3.17
CA HIS A 139 -6.81 -36.87 -1.75
C HIS A 139 -7.01 -35.39 -1.42
N PHE A 140 -7.49 -34.57 -2.38
CA PHE A 140 -7.59 -33.11 -2.21
C PHE A 140 -8.25 -32.71 -0.88
N GLU A 141 -9.38 -33.33 -0.54
CA GLU A 141 -10.13 -33.00 0.67
C GLU A 141 -9.32 -33.21 1.95
N SER A 142 -8.47 -34.25 2.02
CA SER A 142 -7.65 -34.51 3.22
C SER A 142 -6.44 -33.58 3.33
N VAL A 143 -5.97 -33.01 2.21
CA VAL A 143 -4.80 -32.10 2.16
C VAL A 143 -5.18 -30.64 1.89
N ARG A 144 -6.47 -30.30 1.99
CA ARG A 144 -6.99 -28.96 1.67
C ARG A 144 -6.34 -27.86 2.51
N TRP A 145 -6.11 -28.13 3.81
CA TRP A 145 -5.40 -27.25 4.74
C TRP A 145 -3.99 -26.88 4.27
N LEU A 146 -3.28 -27.82 3.63
CA LEU A 146 -1.95 -27.59 3.08
C LEU A 146 -2.04 -26.74 1.81
N GLY A 147 -3.02 -27.01 0.94
CA GLY A 147 -3.29 -26.21 -0.24
C GLY A 147 -3.61 -24.75 0.10
N GLY A 148 -4.45 -24.49 1.12
CA GLY A 148 -4.74 -23.14 1.58
C GLY A 148 -3.53 -22.41 2.17
N SER A 149 -2.69 -23.14 2.92
CA SER A 149 -1.44 -22.61 3.47
C SER A 149 -0.46 -22.23 2.35
N LEU A 150 -0.32 -23.08 1.34
CA LEU A 150 0.51 -22.82 0.16
C LEU A 150 -0.02 -21.64 -0.65
N ALA A 151 -1.34 -21.55 -0.84
CA ALA A 151 -1.97 -20.43 -1.53
C ALA A 151 -1.69 -19.09 -0.86
N CYS A 152 -1.85 -19.01 0.46
CA CYS A 152 -1.54 -17.80 1.22
C CYS A 152 -0.04 -17.42 1.10
N ALA A 153 0.86 -18.39 1.25
CA ALA A 153 2.30 -18.16 1.18
C ALA A 153 2.74 -17.69 -0.21
N CYS A 154 2.30 -18.37 -1.27
CA CYS A 154 2.61 -17.99 -2.65
C CYS A 154 2.01 -16.62 -3.02
N ALA A 155 0.76 -16.36 -2.65
CA ALA A 155 0.13 -15.07 -2.90
C ALA A 155 0.87 -13.93 -2.18
N THR A 156 1.27 -14.15 -0.93
CA THR A 156 2.05 -13.18 -0.15
C THR A 156 3.40 -12.89 -0.81
N ALA A 157 4.11 -13.93 -1.26
CA ALA A 157 5.38 -13.76 -1.96
C ALA A 157 5.20 -12.96 -3.27
N LEU A 158 4.18 -13.28 -4.07
CA LEU A 158 3.90 -12.55 -5.32
C LEU A 158 3.47 -11.10 -5.08
N MET A 159 2.66 -10.84 -4.06
CA MET A 159 2.30 -9.47 -3.66
C MET A 159 3.53 -8.68 -3.19
N ALA A 160 4.44 -9.31 -2.43
CA ALA A 160 5.69 -8.70 -1.99
C ALA A 160 6.58 -8.34 -3.18
N LEU A 161 6.72 -9.26 -4.15
CA LEU A 161 7.48 -9.01 -5.38
C LEU A 161 6.85 -7.90 -6.23
N THR A 162 5.52 -7.81 -6.29
CA THR A 162 4.82 -6.81 -7.11
C THR A 162 4.59 -5.47 -6.40
N GLY A 163 5.02 -5.35 -5.13
CA GLY A 163 4.78 -4.13 -4.34
C GLY A 163 3.29 -3.88 -4.06
N THR A 164 2.47 -4.94 -4.00
CA THR A 164 1.00 -4.86 -3.87
C THR A 164 0.48 -5.54 -2.61
N VAL A 165 1.33 -5.66 -1.58
CA VAL A 165 0.97 -6.34 -0.32
C VAL A 165 -0.30 -5.76 0.27
N HIS A 166 -1.33 -6.60 0.31
CA HIS A 166 -2.60 -6.34 0.94
C HIS A 166 -2.97 -7.58 1.77
N PRO A 167 -2.70 -7.59 3.09
CA PRO A 167 -2.91 -8.76 3.94
C PRO A 167 -4.31 -9.42 3.83
N PRO A 168 -5.42 -8.67 3.68
CA PRO A 168 -6.74 -9.26 3.44
C PRO A 168 -6.79 -10.14 2.18
N ALA A 169 -6.04 -9.80 1.14
CA ALA A 169 -5.97 -10.62 -0.07
C ALA A 169 -5.27 -11.97 0.18
N GLY A 170 -4.30 -12.04 1.10
CA GLY A 170 -3.73 -13.32 1.54
C GLY A 170 -4.79 -14.28 2.10
N ALA A 171 -5.74 -13.74 2.88
CA ALA A 171 -6.90 -14.50 3.34
C ALA A 171 -7.84 -14.91 2.19
N THR A 172 -7.99 -14.07 1.15
CA THR A 172 -8.72 -14.45 -0.07
C THR A 172 -8.07 -15.65 -0.77
N ALA A 173 -6.74 -15.67 -0.95
CA ALA A 173 -6.04 -16.80 -1.56
C ALA A 173 -6.22 -18.11 -0.75
N LEU A 174 -6.16 -17.99 0.59
CA LEU A 174 -6.41 -19.10 1.50
C LEU A 174 -7.85 -19.63 1.39
N MET A 175 -8.85 -18.75 1.42
CA MET A 175 -10.26 -19.12 1.33
C MET A 175 -10.64 -19.69 -0.03
N ALA A 176 -9.98 -19.26 -1.11
CA ALA A 176 -10.17 -19.83 -2.45
C ALA A 176 -9.85 -21.33 -2.51
N VAL A 177 -9.05 -21.84 -1.57
CA VAL A 177 -8.78 -23.28 -1.43
C VAL A 177 -9.62 -23.91 -0.34
N LEU A 178 -9.69 -23.29 0.85
CA LEU A 178 -10.28 -23.94 2.04
C LEU A 178 -11.81 -23.96 2.04
N ASP A 179 -12.45 -22.93 1.51
CA ASP A 179 -13.91 -22.83 1.52
C ASP A 179 -14.48 -23.50 0.27
N PRO A 180 -15.28 -24.59 0.42
CA PRO A 180 -15.88 -25.28 -0.72
C PRO A 180 -16.70 -24.35 -1.62
N VAL A 181 -17.50 -23.46 -1.03
CA VAL A 181 -18.36 -22.54 -1.79
C VAL A 181 -17.50 -21.58 -2.63
N VAL A 182 -16.43 -21.05 -2.05
CA VAL A 182 -15.50 -20.15 -2.78
C VAL A 182 -14.71 -20.92 -3.84
N SER A 183 -14.28 -22.15 -3.54
CA SER A 183 -13.50 -22.97 -4.46
C SER A 183 -14.29 -23.37 -5.72
N GLU A 184 -15.60 -23.61 -5.56
CA GLU A 184 -16.51 -23.97 -6.65
C GLU A 184 -16.70 -22.81 -7.65
N LEU A 185 -16.60 -21.56 -7.20
CA LEU A 185 -16.63 -20.39 -8.10
C LEU A 185 -15.49 -20.43 -9.12
N GLY A 186 -14.33 -20.99 -8.74
CA GLY A 186 -13.15 -21.06 -9.61
C GLY A 186 -12.79 -19.68 -10.19
N TRP A 187 -12.70 -19.58 -11.51
CA TRP A 187 -12.39 -18.32 -12.20
C TRP A 187 -13.47 -17.26 -12.08
N PHE A 188 -14.72 -17.65 -11.78
CA PHE A 188 -15.79 -16.69 -11.56
C PHE A 188 -15.56 -15.85 -10.29
N LEU A 189 -14.74 -16.32 -9.34
CA LEU A 189 -14.37 -15.58 -8.12
C LEU A 189 -13.82 -14.17 -8.38
N PHE A 190 -13.15 -13.94 -9.52
CA PHE A 190 -12.64 -12.62 -9.88
C PHE A 190 -13.73 -11.56 -9.93
N LEU A 191 -14.91 -11.91 -10.45
CA LEU A 191 -15.98 -10.94 -10.68
C LEU A 191 -16.57 -10.37 -9.37
N PRO A 192 -17.08 -11.19 -8.42
CA PRO A 192 -17.58 -10.67 -7.15
C PRO A 192 -16.46 -10.08 -6.29
N LEU A 193 -15.23 -10.60 -6.38
CA LEU A 193 -14.10 -10.05 -5.61
C LEU A 193 -13.72 -8.65 -6.09
N LEU A 194 -13.51 -8.45 -7.39
CA LEU A 194 -13.17 -7.14 -7.95
C LEU A 194 -14.30 -6.14 -7.77
N LEU A 195 -15.54 -6.56 -8.00
CA LEU A 195 -16.71 -5.72 -7.73
C LEU A 195 -16.74 -5.28 -6.26
N GLY A 196 -16.52 -6.21 -5.33
CA GLY A 196 -16.42 -5.88 -3.90
C GLY A 196 -15.30 -4.89 -3.58
N CYS A 197 -14.12 -5.04 -4.20
CA CYS A 197 -13.01 -4.09 -4.05
C CYS A 197 -13.35 -2.70 -4.56
N PHE A 198 -14.00 -2.59 -5.73
CA PHE A 198 -14.41 -1.29 -6.27
C PHE A 198 -15.53 -0.64 -5.44
N LEU A 199 -16.49 -1.42 -4.94
CA LEU A 199 -17.53 -0.92 -4.05
C LEU A 199 -16.93 -0.42 -2.73
N MET A 200 -16.03 -1.19 -2.12
CA MET A 200 -15.33 -0.81 -0.89
C MET A 200 -14.50 0.46 -1.10
N LEU A 201 -13.71 0.50 -2.17
CA LEU A 201 -12.92 1.68 -2.53
C LEU A 201 -13.81 2.90 -2.78
N GLY A 202 -14.94 2.74 -3.48
CA GLY A 202 -15.89 3.82 -3.69
C GLY A 202 -16.42 4.41 -2.38
N VAL A 203 -16.80 3.55 -1.43
CA VAL A 203 -17.23 3.98 -0.10
C VAL A 203 -16.09 4.61 0.68
N ALA A 204 -14.86 4.06 0.60
CA ALA A 204 -13.68 4.61 1.24
C ALA A 204 -13.36 6.02 0.71
N LEU A 205 -13.45 6.26 -0.60
CA LEU A 205 -13.29 7.58 -1.19
C LEU A 205 -14.33 8.56 -0.65
N LEU A 206 -15.60 8.15 -0.53
CA LEU A 206 -16.66 9.03 -0.03
C LEU A 206 -16.52 9.33 1.46
N VAL A 207 -16.40 8.30 2.30
CA VAL A 207 -16.44 8.43 3.76
C VAL A 207 -15.15 9.03 4.31
N ASN A 208 -13.99 8.56 3.83
CA ASN A 208 -12.72 9.05 4.37
C ASN A 208 -12.45 10.49 3.97
N ASN A 209 -12.91 10.96 2.80
CA ASN A 209 -12.68 12.34 2.37
C ASN A 209 -13.59 13.41 2.99
N VAL A 210 -14.55 13.03 3.84
CA VAL A 210 -15.40 14.00 4.54
C VAL A 210 -14.55 14.84 5.51
N GLN A 211 -13.74 14.19 6.35
CA GLN A 211 -12.89 14.88 7.33
C GLN A 211 -11.41 14.45 7.28
N ARG A 212 -11.06 13.40 6.51
CA ARG A 212 -9.68 12.91 6.36
C ARG A 212 -9.26 12.94 4.90
N ARG A 213 -8.05 12.48 4.59
CA ARG A 213 -7.54 12.40 3.22
C ARG A 213 -7.32 10.94 2.84
N PHE A 214 -7.96 10.50 1.76
CA PHE A 214 -7.74 9.17 1.19
C PHE A 214 -8.01 9.19 -0.32
N PRO A 215 -7.26 8.48 -1.15
CA PRO A 215 -5.98 7.87 -0.84
C PRO A 215 -4.88 8.95 -0.65
N TYR A 216 -3.75 8.53 -0.10
CA TYR A 216 -2.54 9.36 -0.06
C TYR A 216 -1.84 9.34 -1.42
N TYR A 217 -1.84 8.18 -2.08
CA TYR A 217 -1.35 8.00 -3.44
C TYR A 217 -2.13 6.88 -4.13
N TRP A 218 -2.28 6.95 -5.44
CA TRP A 218 -2.99 5.93 -6.22
C TRP A 218 -2.09 4.78 -6.65
N TRP A 219 -0.85 5.08 -7.04
CA TRP A 219 0.07 4.10 -7.63
C TRP A 219 1.32 3.85 -6.78
N SER A 220 2.09 4.89 -6.48
CA SER A 220 3.30 4.77 -5.67
C SER A 220 3.47 6.07 -4.87
N PRO A 221 4.07 6.03 -3.68
CA PRO A 221 4.44 7.24 -2.94
C PRO A 221 5.62 7.98 -3.60
N ALA A 222 6.42 7.29 -4.41
CA ALA A 222 7.54 7.90 -5.14
C ALA A 222 7.07 8.64 -6.41
N GLU A 223 7.93 9.51 -6.93
CA GLU A 223 7.64 10.22 -8.17
C GLU A 223 7.43 9.24 -9.34
N THR A 224 6.39 9.51 -10.13
CA THR A 224 6.04 8.75 -11.33
C THR A 224 6.19 9.63 -12.57
N GLY A 225 6.42 8.99 -13.71
CA GLY A 225 6.33 9.60 -15.02
C GLY A 225 7.54 10.38 -15.50
N VAL A 226 8.72 10.05 -14.98
CA VAL A 226 10.01 10.58 -15.46
C VAL A 226 10.18 10.34 -16.96
N TYR A 227 9.76 9.17 -17.46
CA TYR A 227 9.78 8.87 -18.90
C TYR A 227 8.92 9.85 -19.71
N TRP A 228 7.72 10.16 -19.21
CA TRP A 228 6.76 11.05 -19.88
C TRP A 228 7.16 12.52 -19.82
N ARG A 229 8.01 12.92 -18.85
CA ARG A 229 8.53 14.29 -18.73
C ARG A 229 9.71 14.59 -19.66
N GLY A 230 10.29 13.58 -20.31
CA GLY A 230 11.46 13.76 -21.19
C GLY A 230 12.76 14.04 -20.44
N GLU A 231 12.78 13.84 -19.12
CA GLU A 231 13.96 14.02 -18.24
C GLU A 231 14.82 12.74 -18.22
N ILE A 232 15.21 12.24 -19.40
CA ILE A 232 16.27 11.23 -19.46
C ILE A 232 17.57 11.99 -19.16
N GLU A 233 18.10 11.79 -17.96
CA GLU A 233 19.43 12.30 -17.57
C GLU A 233 20.46 11.89 -18.63
N THR A 234 20.86 12.84 -19.47
CA THR A 234 22.15 12.77 -20.14
C THR A 234 23.21 12.84 -19.06
N GLU A 235 24.15 11.89 -19.08
CA GLU A 235 25.26 11.65 -18.15
C GLU A 235 25.83 12.88 -17.41
N PRO A 236 26.35 12.70 -16.18
CA PRO A 236 26.89 13.80 -15.39
C PRO A 236 28.11 14.40 -16.11
N LYS A 237 27.95 15.60 -16.68
CA LYS A 237 29.08 16.40 -17.14
C LYS A 237 30.01 16.66 -15.96
N GLU A 238 31.23 16.14 -16.07
CA GLU A 238 32.37 16.53 -15.24
C GLU A 238 32.42 18.05 -15.10
N LYS A 239 32.27 18.54 -13.86
CA LYS A 239 32.52 19.94 -13.52
C LYS A 239 34.02 20.19 -13.58
N GLY A 240 34.52 20.60 -14.74
CA GLY A 240 35.72 21.42 -14.83
C GLY A 240 35.44 22.82 -14.30
N GLY A 241 36.11 23.22 -13.20
CA GLY A 241 36.20 24.64 -12.81
C GLY A 241 37.35 25.35 -13.54
N PRO A 242 37.78 26.57 -13.15
CA PRO A 242 37.13 27.55 -12.27
C PRO A 242 37.03 28.97 -12.92
N GLY A 243 36.18 29.85 -12.40
CA GLY A 243 35.99 31.20 -12.96
C GLY A 243 35.23 32.20 -12.08
N GLU A 244 35.83 32.53 -10.94
CA GLU A 244 36.03 33.90 -10.43
C GLU A 244 34.88 34.95 -10.28
N LYS A 245 34.63 35.30 -9.01
CA LYS A 245 34.32 36.61 -8.37
C LYS A 245 32.97 37.33 -8.58
N ARG A 246 32.22 37.42 -7.47
CA ARG A 246 31.83 38.62 -6.67
C ARG A 246 30.86 38.12 -5.58
N GLY A 247 31.00 38.34 -4.28
CA GLY A 247 31.65 39.41 -3.53
C GLY A 247 30.60 40.10 -2.65
N HIS A 248 30.20 39.50 -1.52
CA HIS A 248 29.71 40.27 -0.37
C HIS A 248 29.89 39.49 0.93
N SER A 249 30.76 40.03 1.77
CA SER A 249 31.04 39.63 3.15
C SER A 249 30.15 40.45 4.08
N ILE A 250 29.51 39.83 5.08
CA ILE A 250 29.35 40.43 6.42
C ILE A 250 29.54 39.32 7.46
N GLU A 251 30.57 39.51 8.30
CA GLU A 251 30.92 38.90 9.59
C GLU A 251 29.76 38.93 10.62
N LYS A 252 29.71 38.29 11.80
CA LYS A 252 30.54 37.47 12.69
C LYS A 252 29.58 37.02 13.81
N GLY A 253 29.86 35.91 14.47
CA GLY A 253 29.27 35.57 15.76
C GLY A 253 29.76 34.20 16.22
N LYS A 254 30.37 34.15 17.40
CA LYS A 254 31.32 33.13 17.89
C LYS A 254 30.72 32.44 19.13
N GLU A 255 31.35 31.32 19.53
CA GLU A 255 31.31 30.66 20.86
C GLU A 255 30.09 29.74 21.10
N GLU A 256 30.17 28.55 21.71
CA GLU A 256 31.23 27.79 22.38
C GLU A 256 30.78 26.31 22.51
N GLU A 257 31.73 25.40 22.71
CA GLU A 257 31.54 23.96 22.96
C GLU A 257 31.09 23.68 24.40
N GLU A 258 30.26 22.65 24.61
CA GLU A 258 30.31 21.84 25.83
C GLU A 258 29.97 20.37 25.52
N GLU A 259 30.92 19.49 25.82
CA GLU A 259 30.78 18.03 25.82
C GLU A 259 29.96 17.57 27.05
N SER A 260 29.08 16.57 26.84
CA SER A 260 28.64 15.71 27.93
C SER A 260 28.49 14.28 27.42
N SER A 261 29.30 13.42 28.02
CA SER A 261 29.40 11.99 27.79
C SER A 261 28.21 11.24 28.38
N GLY A 262 27.72 10.24 27.66
CA GLY A 262 26.67 9.33 28.13
C GLY A 262 26.68 8.05 27.32
N SER A 263 27.39 7.05 27.84
CA SER A 263 27.38 5.69 27.32
C SER A 263 26.00 5.05 27.49
N SER A 264 25.52 4.34 26.47
CA SER A 264 24.79 3.09 26.69
C SER A 264 24.71 2.27 25.40
N SER A 265 25.11 1.01 25.57
CA SER A 265 24.76 -0.15 24.76
C SER A 265 23.34 -0.07 24.20
N SER A 266 23.14 -0.48 22.94
CA SER A 266 22.45 -1.74 22.63
C SER A 266 22.25 -1.86 21.12
N GLY A 267 22.54 -3.06 20.60
CA GLY A 267 22.04 -3.49 19.30
C GLY A 267 20.51 -3.54 19.29
N ASP A 268 19.97 -3.72 18.09
CA ASP A 268 18.54 -3.85 17.78
C ASP A 268 17.82 -2.51 17.64
N LEU A 269 17.94 -1.81 16.50
CA LEU A 269 16.98 -0.74 16.12
C LEU A 269 16.99 -0.29 14.63
N GLU A 270 17.72 -0.92 13.71
CA GLU A 270 17.80 -0.43 12.31
C GLU A 270 16.51 -0.58 11.48
N ALA A 271 15.58 -1.49 11.81
CA ALA A 271 14.35 -1.68 11.03
C ALA A 271 13.19 -0.74 11.43
N GLY A 272 13.17 -0.25 12.67
CA GLY A 272 12.15 0.70 13.14
C GLY A 272 12.44 2.15 12.73
N GLY A 273 13.71 2.47 12.48
CA GLY A 273 14.16 3.82 12.12
C GLY A 273 13.71 4.27 10.73
N GLU A 274 13.62 3.36 9.75
CA GLU A 274 13.17 3.70 8.39
C GLU A 274 11.67 4.00 8.35
N LEU A 275 10.85 3.24 9.07
CA LEU A 275 9.42 3.51 9.21
C LEU A 275 9.15 4.82 9.96
N ALA A 276 9.91 5.10 11.03
CA ALA A 276 9.81 6.36 11.75
C ALA A 276 10.26 7.56 10.90
N ARG A 277 11.29 7.40 10.06
CA ARG A 277 11.73 8.44 9.11
C ARG A 277 10.72 8.66 8.00
N MET A 278 10.10 7.60 7.45
CA MET A 278 9.02 7.74 6.46
C MET A 278 7.81 8.48 7.05
N VAL A 279 7.42 8.16 8.28
CA VAL A 279 6.32 8.86 8.98
C VAL A 279 6.69 10.30 9.30
N SER A 280 7.94 10.58 9.68
CA SER A 280 8.41 11.95 9.94
C SER A 280 8.43 12.83 8.68
N VAL A 281 8.90 12.27 7.56
CA VAL A 281 8.94 12.95 6.25
C VAL A 281 7.53 13.21 5.72
N LEU A 282 6.59 12.29 5.96
CA LEU A 282 5.17 12.49 5.61
C LEU A 282 4.42 13.43 6.56
N SER A 283 4.90 13.61 7.80
CA SER A 283 4.28 14.46 8.82
C SER A 283 4.83 15.90 8.87
N GLY A 284 5.80 16.28 8.04
CA GLY A 284 6.30 17.65 7.98
C GLY A 284 6.85 18.21 9.30
N ARG A 285 7.44 17.36 10.16
CA ARG A 285 8.15 17.80 11.37
C ARG A 285 9.66 17.73 11.15
N GLU A 286 10.19 18.74 10.47
CA GLU A 286 11.57 19.18 10.72
C GLU A 286 11.53 20.44 11.60
N GLY A 287 12.23 20.39 12.74
CA GLY A 287 12.66 21.57 13.48
C GLY A 287 11.81 21.99 14.68
N ARG A 288 12.06 21.36 15.84
CA ARG A 288 12.37 22.01 17.14
C ARG A 288 12.24 21.03 18.30
N LEU A 289 13.38 20.53 18.77
CA LEU A 289 13.99 20.74 20.08
C LEU A 289 15.12 19.72 20.24
#